data_AF-A0A3G9JWK1-F1
#
_entry.id   AF-A0A3G9JWK1-F1
#
_cell.length_a   1.000
_cell.length_b   1.000
_cell.length_c   1.000
_cell.angle_alpha   90.00
_cell.angle_beta   90.00
_cell.angle_gamma   90.00
#
_symmetry.space_group_name_H-M   'P 1'
#
loop_
_entity.id
_entity.type
_entity.pdbx_description
1 polymer ?
#
loop_
_entity_poly.entity_id
_entity_poly.type
_entity_poly.pdbx_seq_one_letter_code
_entity_poly.pdbx_strand_id
1 'polypeptide(L)'
;MDVSEERTHIDGHAQLAVSKAVLEPSSSRKWEFYYRGNKISAPVIDTAFYEKLLSHSWTFGIGDYIDADLEVTQKLNSIGIWENSRYRVVKVHDVLASPTDQELF
;
A
#
# COMPACT_ATOMS: atom_id res chain seq x y z
N MET A 1 -0.83 8.90 32.13
CA MET A 1 -0.37 9.02 30.74
C MET A 1 -0.53 7.65 30.12
N ASP A 2 -1.55 7.46 29.29
CA ASP A 2 -1.69 6.24 28.48
C ASP A 2 -0.51 6.15 27.54
N VAL A 3 0.39 5.22 27.79
CA VAL A 3 1.40 4.83 26.81
C VAL A 3 0.66 3.93 25.83
N SER A 4 0.15 4.50 24.74
CA SER A 4 -0.41 3.67 23.68
C SER A 4 0.70 2.82 23.09
N GLU A 5 0.64 1.51 23.31
CA GLU A 5 1.59 0.58 22.72
C GLU A 5 1.38 0.54 21.20
N GLU A 6 2.42 0.92 20.46
CA GLU A 6 2.47 0.84 19.00
C GLU A 6 3.61 -0.11 18.59
N ARG A 7 3.38 -0.86 17.53
CA ARG A 7 4.42 -1.69 16.89
C ARG A 7 4.35 -1.54 15.38
N THR A 8 5.48 -1.69 14.73
CA THR A 8 5.59 -1.62 13.27
C THR A 8 6.27 -2.86 12.74
N HIS A 9 5.77 -3.37 11.61
CA HIS A 9 6.42 -4.43 10.84
C HIS A 9 6.34 -4.14 9.35
N ILE A 10 7.14 -4.87 8.56
CA ILE A 10 7.14 -4.83 7.11
C ILE A 10 6.53 -6.13 6.60
N ASP A 11 5.43 -6.02 5.88
CA ASP A 11 4.93 -7.06 4.98
C ASP A 11 5.68 -6.92 3.66
N GLY A 12 6.75 -7.70 3.48
CA GLY A 12 7.55 -7.69 2.26
C GLY A 12 6.82 -8.38 1.10
N HIS A 13 7.02 -7.87 -0.12
CA HIS A 13 6.36 -8.36 -1.33
C HIS A 13 4.82 -8.48 -1.21
N ALA A 14 4.20 -7.49 -0.58
CA ALA A 14 2.76 -7.35 -0.51
C ALA A 14 2.20 -6.92 -1.87
N GLN A 15 1.28 -7.73 -2.40
CA GLN A 15 0.52 -7.39 -3.61
C GLN A 15 -0.64 -6.45 -3.25
N LEU A 16 -0.59 -5.23 -3.78
CA LEU A 16 -1.57 -4.17 -3.51
C LEU A 16 -2.31 -3.81 -4.80
N ALA A 17 -3.59 -4.17 -4.90
CA ALA A 17 -4.40 -3.82 -6.06
C ALA A 17 -4.75 -2.34 -6.03
N VAL A 18 -4.40 -1.57 -7.06
CA VAL A 18 -4.60 -0.12 -7.08
C VAL A 18 -6.07 0.21 -7.38
N SER A 19 -6.75 0.87 -6.44
CA SER A 19 -8.10 1.40 -6.66
C SER A 19 -8.14 2.92 -6.84
N LYS A 20 -7.11 3.63 -6.35
CA LYS A 20 -6.92 5.06 -6.58
C LYS A 20 -5.44 5.43 -6.51
N ALA A 21 -4.94 6.07 -7.56
CA ALA A 21 -3.55 6.52 -7.64
C ALA A 21 -3.40 8.00 -7.30
N VAL A 22 -2.23 8.36 -6.75
CA VAL A 22 -1.76 9.74 -6.63
C VAL A 22 -0.43 9.86 -7.35
N LEU A 23 -0.42 10.52 -8.51
CA LEU A 23 0.77 10.61 -9.36
C LEU A 23 1.75 11.69 -8.94
N GLU A 24 1.32 12.60 -8.05
CA GLU A 24 2.18 13.62 -7.47
C GLU A 24 2.92 13.04 -6.24
N PRO A 25 4.26 13.04 -6.22
CA PRO A 25 5.03 12.55 -5.08
C PRO A 25 4.62 13.25 -3.78
N SER A 26 4.24 12.46 -2.78
CA SER A 26 3.76 13.00 -1.50
C SER A 26 3.94 11.99 -0.38
N SER A 27 4.43 12.47 0.76
CA SER A 27 4.52 11.67 1.99
C SER A 27 3.18 11.54 2.75
N SER A 28 2.16 12.30 2.35
CA SER A 28 0.89 12.42 3.07
C SER A 28 -0.34 12.08 2.24
N ARG A 29 -0.32 12.30 0.91
CA ARG A 29 -1.44 11.92 0.05
C ARG A 29 -1.51 10.41 -0.08
N LYS A 30 -2.70 9.88 0.15
CA LYS A 30 -2.92 8.45 0.19
C LYS A 30 -3.46 7.95 -1.13
N TRP A 31 -2.79 6.94 -1.65
CA TRP A 31 -3.35 6.02 -2.62
C TRP A 31 -4.40 5.15 -1.92
N GLU A 32 -5.31 4.57 -2.70
CA GLU A 32 -6.20 3.53 -2.22
C GLU A 32 -5.84 2.21 -2.88
N PHE A 33 -5.75 1.17 -2.05
CA PHE A 33 -5.44 -0.18 -2.47
C PHE A 33 -6.44 -1.18 -1.90
N TYR A 34 -6.53 -2.36 -2.52
CA TYR A 34 -6.98 -3.56 -1.85
C TYR A 34 -5.79 -4.40 -1.42
N TYR A 35 -5.76 -4.77 -0.14
CA TYR A 35 -4.75 -5.65 0.46
C TYR A 35 -5.45 -6.76 1.24
N ARG A 36 -5.20 -8.02 0.87
CA ARG A 36 -5.86 -9.21 1.47
C ARG A 36 -7.37 -9.03 1.61
N GLY A 37 -8.02 -8.57 0.53
CA GLY A 37 -9.48 -8.35 0.45
C GLY A 37 -9.99 -7.08 1.15
N ASN A 38 -9.13 -6.32 1.84
CA ASN A 38 -9.52 -5.12 2.56
C ASN A 38 -9.07 -3.86 1.83
N LYS A 39 -9.95 -2.86 1.73
CA LYS A 39 -9.56 -1.56 1.21
C LYS A 39 -8.71 -0.82 2.24
N ILE A 40 -7.52 -0.39 1.85
CA ILE A 40 -6.60 0.39 2.68
C ILE A 40 -6.24 1.70 1.99
N SER A 41 -5.81 2.69 2.78
CA SER A 41 -5.25 3.93 2.27
C SER A 41 -3.83 4.12 2.79
N ALA A 42 -2.88 4.23 1.88
CA ALA A 42 -1.46 4.35 2.22
C ALA A 42 -0.79 5.40 1.31
N PRO A 43 0.09 6.28 1.83
CA PRO A 43 1.00 7.02 0.98
C PRO A 43 2.04 6.05 0.40
N VAL A 44 2.45 6.31 -0.84
CA VAL A 44 3.65 5.71 -1.42
C VAL A 44 4.78 6.69 -1.21
N ILE A 45 5.78 6.30 -0.42
CA ILE A 45 6.92 7.16 -0.06
C ILE A 45 8.21 6.76 -0.80
N ASP A 46 8.12 5.81 -1.73
CA ASP A 46 9.21 5.41 -2.61
C ASP A 46 9.41 6.44 -3.73
N THR A 47 10.45 7.27 -3.63
CA THR A 47 10.76 8.28 -4.65
C THR A 47 11.20 7.67 -5.97
N ALA A 48 11.92 6.55 -5.95
CA ALA A 48 12.40 5.88 -7.16
C ALA A 48 11.24 5.29 -7.97
N PHE A 49 10.17 4.84 -7.29
CA PHE A 49 8.92 4.47 -7.95
C PHE A 49 8.33 5.62 -8.76
N TYR A 50 8.21 6.82 -8.17
CA TYR A 50 7.69 7.98 -8.91
C TYR A 50 8.56 8.37 -10.09
N GLU A 51 9.89 8.27 -9.98
CA GLU A 51 10.79 8.51 -11.12
C GLU A 51 10.52 7.54 -12.28
N LYS A 52 10.24 6.27 -11.98
CA LYS A 52 9.84 5.27 -13.00
C LYS A 52 8.47 5.58 -13.63
N LEU A 53 7.51 6.09 -12.86
CA LEU A 53 6.21 6.53 -13.38
C LEU A 53 6.35 7.77 -14.28
N LEU A 54 7.09 8.78 -13.84
CA LEU A 54 7.28 10.04 -14.57
C LEU A 54 8.05 9.83 -15.88
N SER A 55 9.02 8.91 -15.88
CA SER A 55 9.75 8.50 -17.08
C SER A 55 8.96 7.55 -18.00
N HIS A 56 7.74 7.15 -17.61
CA HIS A 56 6.94 6.14 -18.30
C HIS A 56 7.64 4.77 -18.44
N SER A 57 8.65 4.51 -17.59
CA SER A 57 9.32 3.21 -17.53
C SER A 57 8.38 2.15 -16.95
N TRP A 58 7.50 2.56 -16.03
CA TRP A 58 6.41 1.74 -15.49
C TRP A 58 5.07 2.41 -15.74
N THR A 59 4.09 1.61 -16.14
CA THR A 59 2.70 2.02 -16.37
C THR A 59 1.77 1.06 -15.66
N PHE A 60 0.72 1.58 -15.04
CA PHE A 60 -0.32 0.78 -14.40
C PHE A 60 -1.68 1.48 -14.56
N GLY A 61 -2.74 0.69 -14.48
CA GLY A 61 -4.12 1.14 -14.43
C GLY A 61 -4.78 0.84 -13.08
N ILE A 62 -6.02 1.29 -12.94
CA ILE A 62 -6.88 0.83 -11.85
C ILE A 62 -7.14 -0.67 -12.02
N GLY A 63 -6.98 -1.44 -10.95
CA GLY A 63 -7.11 -2.90 -10.95
C GLY A 63 -5.77 -3.62 -11.06
N ASP A 64 -4.72 -2.99 -11.59
CA ASP A 64 -3.37 -3.54 -11.57
C ASP A 64 -2.82 -3.58 -10.14
N TYR A 65 -1.78 -4.39 -9.94
CA TYR A 65 -1.14 -4.58 -8.65
C TYR A 65 0.23 -3.93 -8.63
N ILE A 66 0.61 -3.41 -7.46
CA ILE A 66 2.02 -3.15 -7.15
C ILE A 66 2.52 -4.23 -6.19
N ASP A 67 3.70 -4.77 -6.48
CA ASP A 67 4.44 -5.62 -5.55
C ASP A 67 5.37 -4.76 -4.70
N ALA A 68 5.16 -4.73 -3.38
CA ALA A 68 5.76 -3.71 -2.54
C ALA A 68 6.09 -4.16 -1.12
N ASP A 69 7.06 -3.49 -0.50
CA ASP A 69 7.23 -3.53 0.95
C ASP A 69 6.18 -2.61 1.59
N LEU A 70 5.24 -3.22 2.32
CA LEU A 70 4.17 -2.52 3.02
C LEU A 70 4.52 -2.43 4.51
N GLU A 71 4.79 -1.23 4.99
CA GLU A 71 4.93 -0.98 6.43
C GLU A 71 3.56 -0.86 7.09
N VAL A 72 3.33 -1.65 8.13
CA VAL A 72 2.09 -1.69 8.90
C VAL A 72 2.38 -1.29 10.35
N THR A 73 1.83 -0.16 10.76
CA THR A 73 1.77 0.21 12.18
C THR A 73 0.51 -0.38 12.79
N GLN A 74 0.66 -1.00 13.94
CA GLN A 74 -0.41 -1.53 14.75
C GLN A 74 -0.45 -0.82 16.10
N LYS A 75 -1.66 -0.61 16.62
CA LYS A 75 -1.89 -0.07 17.95
C LYS A 75 -2.67 -1.08 18.76
N LEU A 76 -2.30 -1.25 20.04
CA LEU A 76 -3.07 -2.06 20.96
C LEU A 76 -4.37 -1.33 21.30
N ASN A 77 -5.51 -1.97 21.07
CA ASN A 77 -6.82 -1.44 21.43
C ASN A 77 -7.12 -1.66 22.93
N SER A 78 -8.24 -1.12 23.41
CA SER A 78 -8.62 -1.17 24.83
C SER A 78 -8.89 -2.58 25.38
N ILE A 79 -9.07 -3.57 24.51
CA ILE A 79 -9.32 -4.97 24.88
C ILE A 79 -8.11 -5.88 24.64
N GLY A 80 -6.93 -5.30 24.34
CA GLY A 80 -5.68 -6.04 24.20
C GLY A 80 -5.46 -6.70 22.83
N ILE A 81 -6.15 -6.25 21.78
CA ILE A 81 -5.97 -6.72 20.40
C ILE A 81 -5.15 -5.70 19.62
N TRP A 82 -4.16 -6.18 18.87
CA TRP A 82 -3.39 -5.37 17.94
C TRP A 82 -4.18 -5.12 16.66
N GLU A 83 -4.48 -3.85 16.39
CA GLU A 83 -5.21 -3.43 15.19
C GLU A 83 -4.32 -2.61 14.27
N ASN A 84 -4.44 -2.84 12.96
CA ASN A 84 -3.72 -2.04 11.96
C ASN A 84 -4.23 -0.60 12.00
N SER A 85 -3.33 0.34 12.31
CA SER A 85 -3.66 1.76 12.47
C SER A 85 -3.14 2.61 11.32
N ARG A 86 -2.05 2.20 10.66
CA ARG A 86 -1.43 2.93 9.56
C ARG A 86 -0.73 1.99 8.59
N TYR A 87 -0.75 2.39 7.33
CA TYR A 87 -0.04 1.74 6.24
C TYR A 87 0.86 2.74 5.53
N ARG A 88 2.05 2.32 5.10
CA ARG A 88 2.93 3.08 4.20
C ARG A 88 3.57 2.13 3.19
N VAL A 89 3.49 2.45 1.91
CA VAL A 89 4.24 1.74 0.88
C VAL A 89 5.64 2.33 0.84
N VAL A 90 6.63 1.58 1.31
CA VAL A 90 8.00 2.09 1.51
C VAL A 90 8.92 1.78 0.34
N LYS A 91 8.63 0.73 -0.43
CA LYS A 91 9.38 0.34 -1.63
C LYS A 91 8.49 -0.42 -2.60
N VAL A 92 8.58 -0.11 -3.89
CA VAL A 92 7.89 -0.84 -4.96
C VAL A 92 8.91 -1.63 -5.78
N HIS A 93 8.71 -2.94 -5.86
CA HIS A 93 9.58 -3.85 -6.58
C HIS A 93 9.12 -4.10 -8.01
N ASP A 94 7.79 -4.15 -8.23
CA ASP A 94 7.21 -4.40 -9.56
C ASP A 94 5.79 -3.86 -9.71
N VAL A 95 5.33 -3.79 -10.97
CA VAL A 95 3.94 -3.53 -11.36
C VAL A 95 3.43 -4.74 -12.13
N LEU A 96 2.35 -5.33 -11.65
CA LEU A 96 1.75 -6.54 -12.21
C LEU A 96 0.38 -6.18 -12.81
N ALA A 97 0.17 -6.53 -14.07
CA ALA A 97 -1.13 -6.36 -14.71
C ALA A 97 -2.20 -7.19 -13.99
N SER A 98 -3.41 -6.64 -13.86
CA SER A 98 -4.54 -7.41 -13.34
C SER A 98 -4.75 -8.67 -14.19
N PRO A 99 -4.98 -9.85 -13.58
CA PRO A 99 -5.45 -11.00 -14.33
C PRO A 99 -6.76 -10.61 -15.04
N THR A 100 -6.77 -10.67 -16.37
CA THR A 100 -7.93 -10.29 -17.21
C THR A 100 -9.17 -11.14 -16.92
N ASP A 101 -9.04 -12.21 -16.13
CA ASP A 101 -10.01 -13.29 -15.98
C ASP A 101 -10.36 -13.60 -14.52
N GLN A 102 -10.51 -12.56 -13.68
CA GLN A 102 -11.32 -12.73 -12.47
C GLN A 102 -12.79 -12.77 -12.89
N GLU A 103 -13.29 -13.96 -13.25
CA GLU A 103 -14.72 -14.21 -13.34
C GLU A 103 -15.38 -13.67 -12.07
N LEU A 104 -16.18 -12.62 -12.24
CA LEU A 104 -17.09 -12.14 -11.22
C LEU A 104 -18.09 -13.29 -11.00
N PHE A 105 -17.97 -13.97 -9.87
CA PHE A 105 -18.89 -15.03 -9.44
C PHE A 105 -20.35 -14.61 -9.59
#